data_AF-A0A969G6W7-F1
#
_entry.id   AF-A0A969G6W7-F1
#
_cell.length_a   1.000
_cell.length_b   1.000
_cell.length_c   1.000
_cell.angle_alpha   90.00
_cell.angle_beta   90.00
_cell.angle_gamma   90.00
#
_symmetry.space_group_name_H-M   'P 1'
#
loop_
_entity.id
_entity.type
_entity.pdbx_description
1 polymer ?
#
loop_
_entity_poly.entity_id
_entity_poly.type
_entity_poly.pdbx_seq_one_letter_code
_entity_poly.pdbx_strand_id
1 'polypeptide(L)'
;MSISIVNDNKLWGLIACHHYSPKYIDFSLRQVCEFLGQYLSVEIQVCSERELHQYRSKINDLQQQLKSTILKKPIFLGDLLRNNTSQLLNLFHTHGVAICFADNVSLMGQTPTREEVKDLVNGFLVKQHQEVFQTNNLAELYPKAEAYKHVGGGILSVSIFLMTTSYHVIWFRAEQSHVVNWAGNPQTNLQVEDQSDRVALCPRTSFELWQETVQNKSLPWQPLEIESAGGI
;
A
#
# COMPACT_ATOMS: atom_id res chain seq x y z
N MET A 1 -29.58 15.37 -1.08
CA MET A 1 -29.75 14.51 0.12
C MET A 1 -28.47 13.70 0.27
N SER A 2 -27.99 13.48 1.48
CA SER A 2 -26.82 12.63 1.74
C SER A 2 -27.09 11.67 2.90
N ILE A 3 -26.50 10.48 2.83
CA ILE A 3 -26.61 9.45 3.87
C ILE A 3 -25.18 9.09 4.29
N SER A 4 -24.91 9.10 5.59
CA SER A 4 -23.59 8.75 6.12
C SER A 4 -23.41 7.24 6.20
N ILE A 5 -22.25 6.76 5.76
CA ILE A 5 -21.79 5.38 5.96
C ILE A 5 -20.78 5.44 7.11
N VAL A 6 -21.11 4.78 8.23
CA VAL A 6 -20.30 4.80 9.45
C VAL A 6 -19.79 3.40 9.74
N ASN A 7 -18.49 3.28 9.92
CA ASN A 7 -17.84 2.02 10.32
C ASN A 7 -16.92 2.29 11.51
N ASP A 8 -16.96 1.45 12.55
CA ASP A 8 -16.21 1.62 13.81
C ASP A 8 -16.26 3.04 14.41
N ASN A 9 -17.47 3.62 14.48
CA ASN A 9 -17.72 5.00 14.93
C ASN A 9 -16.97 6.10 14.14
N LYS A 10 -16.46 5.79 12.94
CA LYS A 10 -15.82 6.73 12.03
C LYS A 10 -16.65 6.90 10.77
N LEU A 11 -16.71 8.12 10.25
CA LEU A 11 -17.31 8.38 8.95
C LEU A 11 -16.44 7.74 7.87
N TRP A 12 -16.93 6.63 7.31
CA TRP A 12 -16.23 5.91 6.24
C TRP A 12 -16.46 6.60 4.89
N GLY A 13 -17.68 7.08 4.66
CA GLY A 13 -18.05 7.74 3.43
C GLY A 13 -19.49 8.26 3.43
N LEU A 14 -19.94 8.70 2.26
CA LEU A 14 -21.27 9.28 2.07
C LEU A 14 -21.91 8.72 0.81
N ILE A 15 -23.20 8.42 0.86
CA ILE A 15 -24.05 8.30 -0.33
C ILE A 15 -24.58 9.69 -0.63
N ALA A 16 -24.06 10.33 -1.68
CA ALA A 16 -24.49 11.66 -2.10
C ALA A 16 -25.52 11.56 -3.24
N CYS A 17 -26.72 12.09 -3.00
CA CYS A 17 -27.79 12.12 -3.99
C CYS A 17 -28.04 13.55 -4.47
N HIS A 18 -27.83 13.78 -5.76
CA HIS A 18 -28.07 15.05 -6.44
C HIS A 18 -29.27 14.96 -7.38
N HIS A 19 -29.99 16.07 -7.54
CA HIS A 19 -31.03 16.23 -8.55
C HIS A 19 -30.86 17.56 -9.25
N TYR A 20 -31.08 17.60 -10.57
CA TYR A 20 -30.91 18.82 -11.38
C TYR A 20 -31.99 19.88 -11.16
N SER A 21 -33.07 19.52 -10.47
CA SER A 21 -34.15 20.41 -10.09
C SER A 21 -34.51 20.23 -8.61
N PRO A 22 -35.23 21.18 -7.99
CA PRO A 22 -35.74 21.00 -6.63
C PRO A 22 -36.56 19.71 -6.53
N LYS A 23 -36.21 18.85 -5.57
CA LYS A 23 -36.90 17.58 -5.31
C LYS A 23 -37.16 17.42 -3.82
N TYR A 24 -38.44 17.38 -3.47
CA TYR A 24 -38.85 17.02 -2.12
C TYR A 24 -38.77 15.50 -1.95
N ILE A 25 -38.22 15.05 -0.82
CA ILE A 25 -38.15 13.66 -0.40
C ILE A 25 -38.84 13.58 0.95
N ASP A 26 -39.91 12.80 1.03
CA ASP A 26 -40.67 12.61 2.27
C ASP A 26 -39.86 11.84 3.33
N PHE A 27 -40.34 11.91 4.57
CA PHE A 27 -39.64 11.32 5.70
C PHE A 27 -39.52 9.79 5.61
N SER A 28 -40.57 9.11 5.14
CA SER A 28 -40.57 7.65 5.03
C SER A 28 -39.52 7.18 4.03
N LEU A 29 -39.39 7.86 2.89
CA LEU A 29 -38.35 7.53 1.92
C LEU A 29 -36.94 7.83 2.47
N ARG A 30 -36.77 8.92 3.23
CA ARG A 30 -35.49 9.21 3.91
C ARG A 30 -35.11 8.12 4.91
N GLN A 31 -36.05 7.56 5.67
CA GLN A 31 -35.77 6.46 6.60
C GLN A 31 -35.35 5.17 5.88
N VAL A 32 -36.00 4.83 4.76
CA VAL A 32 -35.57 3.67 3.95
C VAL A 32 -34.16 3.87 3.43
N CYS A 33 -33.85 5.07 2.94
CA CYS A 33 -32.50 5.43 2.51
C CYS A 33 -31.47 5.33 3.64
N GLU A 34 -31.80 5.80 4.84
CA GLU A 34 -30.94 5.67 6.02
C GLU A 34 -30.72 4.19 6.39
N PHE A 35 -31.76 3.38 6.40
CA PHE A 35 -31.67 1.94 6.63
C PHE A 35 -30.77 1.25 5.60
N LEU A 36 -30.88 1.59 4.32
CA LEU A 36 -29.99 1.07 3.27
C LEU A 36 -28.53 1.50 3.49
N GLY A 37 -28.29 2.72 3.98
CA GLY A 37 -26.95 3.19 4.35
C GLY A 37 -26.36 2.39 5.52
N GLN A 38 -27.18 2.07 6.52
CA GLN A 38 -26.78 1.22 7.65
C GLN A 38 -26.48 -0.22 7.18
N TYR A 39 -27.35 -0.79 6.35
CA TYR A 39 -27.15 -2.12 5.76
C TYR A 39 -25.85 -2.18 4.93
N LEU A 40 -25.61 -1.18 4.07
CA LEU A 40 -24.38 -1.08 3.29
C LEU A 40 -23.14 -0.97 4.19
N SER A 41 -23.22 -0.23 5.31
CA SER A 41 -22.11 -0.11 6.26
C SER A 41 -21.71 -1.48 6.82
N VAL A 42 -22.70 -2.31 7.17
CA VAL A 42 -22.47 -3.68 7.66
C VAL A 42 -21.89 -4.57 6.56
N GLU A 43 -22.43 -4.54 5.35
CA GLU A 43 -21.92 -5.36 4.23
C GLU A 43 -20.48 -5.00 3.84
N ILE A 44 -20.12 -3.70 3.84
CA ILE A 44 -18.74 -3.26 3.60
C ILE A 44 -17.80 -3.87 4.65
N GLN A 45 -18.19 -3.85 5.93
CA GLN A 45 -17.40 -4.44 7.00
C GLN A 45 -17.23 -5.96 6.79
N VAL A 46 -18.33 -6.67 6.55
CA VAL A 46 -18.30 -8.13 6.32
C VAL A 46 -17.43 -8.50 5.12
N CYS A 47 -17.52 -7.75 4.01
CA CYS A 47 -16.71 -8.00 2.83
C CYS A 47 -15.23 -7.74 3.10
N SER A 48 -14.91 -6.62 3.74
CA SER A 48 -13.54 -6.26 4.11
C SER A 48 -12.92 -7.28 5.07
N GLU A 49 -13.67 -7.72 6.09
CA GLU A 49 -13.22 -8.75 7.02
C GLU A 49 -12.99 -10.08 6.30
N ARG A 50 -13.88 -10.47 5.39
CA ARG A 50 -13.74 -11.71 4.60
C ARG A 50 -12.48 -11.67 3.73
N GLU A 51 -12.24 -10.57 3.02
CA GLU A 51 -11.03 -10.40 2.20
C GLU A 51 -9.76 -10.47 3.06
N LEU A 52 -9.75 -9.76 4.19
CA LEU A 52 -8.62 -9.78 5.13
C LEU A 52 -8.39 -11.18 5.71
N HIS A 53 -9.45 -11.90 6.08
CA HIS A 53 -9.36 -13.27 6.57
C HIS A 53 -8.80 -14.23 5.53
N GLN A 54 -9.28 -14.15 4.28
CA GLN A 54 -8.75 -14.95 3.18
C GLN A 54 -7.27 -14.65 2.92
N TYR A 55 -6.91 -13.36 2.95
CA TYR A 55 -5.53 -12.93 2.74
C TYR A 55 -4.61 -13.43 3.86
N ARG A 56 -5.06 -13.33 5.12
CA ARG A 56 -4.35 -13.87 6.30
C ARG A 56 -4.18 -15.37 6.27
N SER A 57 -5.20 -16.11 5.84
CA SER A 57 -5.08 -17.57 5.71
C SER A 57 -3.98 -17.95 4.72
N LYS A 58 -3.96 -17.33 3.53
CA LYS A 58 -2.93 -17.59 2.51
C LYS A 58 -1.52 -17.32 3.03
N ILE A 59 -1.37 -16.22 3.77
CA ILE A 59 -0.12 -15.86 4.45
C ILE A 59 0.32 -16.94 5.45
N ASN A 60 -0.58 -17.31 6.36
CA ASN A 60 -0.27 -18.28 7.41
C ASN A 60 0.10 -19.65 6.82
N ASP A 61 -0.64 -20.11 5.81
CA ASP A 61 -0.37 -21.39 5.14
C ASP A 61 1.03 -21.41 4.53
N LEU A 62 1.42 -20.32 3.86
CA LEU A 62 2.74 -20.18 3.25
C LEU A 62 3.84 -20.09 4.32
N GLN A 63 3.65 -19.31 5.39
CA GLN A 63 4.60 -19.25 6.50
C GLN A 63 4.82 -20.63 7.14
N GLN A 64 3.76 -21.41 7.36
CA GLN A 64 3.86 -22.77 7.89
C GLN A 64 4.63 -23.70 6.93
N GLN A 65 4.35 -23.60 5.63
CA GLN A 65 5.09 -24.35 4.60
C GLN A 65 6.58 -24.00 4.62
N LEU A 66 6.94 -22.72 4.67
CA LEU A 66 8.33 -22.28 4.75
C LEU A 66 9.01 -22.77 6.04
N LYS A 67 8.40 -22.54 7.21
CA LYS A 67 8.95 -22.97 8.50
C LYS A 67 9.18 -24.49 8.56
N SER A 68 8.20 -25.27 8.10
CA SER A 68 8.32 -26.73 8.06
C SER A 68 9.46 -27.21 7.15
N THR A 69 9.77 -26.46 6.08
CA THR A 69 10.83 -26.83 5.15
C THR A 69 12.21 -26.39 5.64
N ILE A 70 12.30 -25.23 6.29
CA ILE A 70 13.53 -24.74 6.95
C ILE A 70 13.97 -25.74 8.03
N LEU A 71 13.06 -26.17 8.89
CA LEU A 71 13.36 -27.13 9.97
C LEU A 71 13.90 -28.47 9.46
N LYS A 72 13.50 -28.89 8.25
CA LYS A 72 13.96 -30.15 7.64
C LYS A 72 15.30 -30.01 6.90
N LYS A 73 15.66 -28.82 6.42
CA LYS A 73 16.87 -28.56 5.60
C LYS A 73 17.49 -27.19 5.93
N PRO A 74 18.14 -27.03 7.11
CA PRO A 74 18.63 -25.73 7.58
C PRO A 74 19.75 -25.11 6.73
N ILE A 75 20.51 -25.92 5.97
CA ILE A 75 21.69 -25.47 5.21
C ILE A 75 21.32 -24.83 3.85
N PHE A 76 20.03 -24.85 3.46
CA PHE A 76 19.60 -24.49 2.10
C PHE A 76 18.55 -23.37 2.06
N LEU A 77 18.57 -22.41 3.00
CA LEU A 77 17.63 -21.26 2.99
C LEU A 77 17.58 -20.54 1.63
N GLY A 78 18.73 -20.33 1.00
CA GLY A 78 18.82 -19.72 -0.33
C GLY A 78 18.12 -20.53 -1.42
N ASP A 79 18.30 -21.85 -1.43
CA ASP A 79 17.67 -22.74 -2.43
C ASP A 79 16.20 -23.00 -2.13
N LEU A 80 15.82 -23.00 -0.85
CA LEU A 80 14.43 -23.12 -0.43
C LEU A 80 13.60 -21.91 -0.87
N LEU A 81 14.12 -20.70 -0.64
CA LEU A 81 13.45 -19.48 -1.07
C LEU A 81 13.44 -19.37 -2.60
N ARG A 82 14.48 -19.89 -3.28
CA ARG A 82 14.53 -20.01 -4.75
C ARG A 82 13.52 -21.01 -5.32
N ASN A 83 13.21 -22.08 -4.58
CA ASN A 83 12.20 -23.06 -4.98
C ASN A 83 10.76 -22.56 -4.73
N ASN A 84 10.57 -21.63 -3.78
CA ASN A 84 9.27 -21.06 -3.42
C ASN A 84 9.06 -19.63 -3.94
N THR A 85 9.84 -19.20 -4.94
CA THR A 85 9.79 -17.84 -5.51
C THR A 85 8.37 -17.42 -5.90
N SER A 86 7.65 -18.26 -6.63
CA SER A 86 6.30 -17.92 -7.12
C SER A 86 5.33 -17.70 -5.95
N GLN A 87 5.46 -18.48 -4.89
CA GLN A 87 4.65 -18.33 -3.69
C GLN A 87 4.99 -17.04 -2.94
N LEU A 88 6.29 -16.73 -2.78
CA LEU A 88 6.76 -15.49 -2.14
C LEU A 88 6.33 -14.23 -2.89
N LEU A 89 6.39 -14.25 -4.22
CA LEU A 89 5.94 -13.13 -5.07
C LEU A 89 4.43 -12.93 -4.95
N ASN A 90 3.66 -14.03 -5.01
CA ASN A 90 2.20 -14.00 -4.87
C ASN A 90 1.76 -13.56 -3.47
N LEU A 91 2.54 -13.83 -2.43
CA LEU A 91 2.19 -13.48 -1.05
C LEU A 91 2.01 -11.98 -0.88
N PHE A 92 2.95 -11.22 -1.43
CA PHE A 92 3.02 -9.78 -1.26
C PHE A 92 2.59 -9.01 -2.51
N HIS A 93 1.97 -9.69 -3.49
CA HIS A 93 1.63 -9.10 -4.80
C HIS A 93 2.81 -8.32 -5.39
N THR A 94 4.00 -8.90 -5.30
CA THR A 94 5.26 -8.27 -5.71
C THR A 94 5.74 -8.88 -7.02
N HIS A 95 6.48 -8.07 -7.77
CA HIS A 95 6.99 -8.49 -9.07
C HIS A 95 8.42 -9.03 -8.96
N GLY A 96 9.14 -8.72 -7.87
CA GLY A 96 10.49 -9.24 -7.64
C GLY A 96 10.87 -9.41 -6.18
N VAL A 97 11.82 -10.31 -5.96
CA VAL A 97 12.45 -10.61 -4.67
C VAL A 97 13.96 -10.68 -4.85
N ALA A 98 14.71 -10.04 -3.96
CA ALA A 98 16.13 -10.26 -3.80
C ALA A 98 16.44 -10.84 -2.42
N ILE A 99 17.34 -11.81 -2.39
CA ILE A 99 17.88 -12.40 -1.18
C ILE A 99 19.37 -12.12 -1.16
N CYS A 100 19.83 -11.39 -0.15
CA CYS A 100 21.22 -11.02 0.02
C CYS A 100 21.78 -11.71 1.25
N PHE A 101 22.82 -12.51 1.06
CA PHE A 101 23.58 -13.14 2.12
C PHE A 101 25.05 -12.81 1.93
N ALA A 102 25.59 -11.97 2.83
CA ALA A 102 26.93 -11.41 2.68
C ALA A 102 27.13 -10.85 1.26
N ASP A 103 28.05 -11.41 0.47
CA ASP A 103 28.32 -10.97 -0.92
C ASP A 103 27.45 -11.63 -1.99
N ASN A 104 26.66 -12.65 -1.62
CA ASN A 104 25.83 -13.40 -2.53
C ASN A 104 24.43 -12.79 -2.60
N VAL A 105 24.09 -12.29 -3.78
CA VAL A 105 22.73 -11.81 -4.10
C VAL A 105 22.05 -12.84 -4.99
N SER A 106 20.82 -13.19 -4.68
CA SER A 106 19.95 -14.02 -5.51
C SER A 106 18.72 -13.21 -5.88
N LEU A 107 18.51 -13.00 -7.17
CA LEU A 107 17.42 -12.21 -7.71
C LEU A 107 16.38 -13.13 -8.32
N MET A 108 15.11 -12.79 -8.15
CA MET A 108 13.98 -13.58 -8.60
C MET A 108 12.83 -12.68 -9.04
N GLY A 109 12.24 -12.94 -10.20
CA GLY A 109 11.23 -12.05 -10.78
C GLY A 109 11.84 -10.79 -11.40
N GLN A 110 11.09 -9.69 -11.38
CA GLN A 110 11.49 -8.37 -11.85
C GLN A 110 12.12 -7.57 -10.70
N THR A 111 13.44 -7.52 -10.67
CA THR A 111 14.21 -6.81 -9.65
C THR A 111 15.18 -5.82 -10.29
N PRO A 112 15.71 -4.85 -9.52
CA PRO A 112 16.90 -4.12 -9.91
C PRO A 112 18.07 -5.09 -10.17
N THR A 113 19.11 -4.58 -10.83
CA THR A 113 20.34 -5.34 -11.11
C THR A 113 21.05 -5.74 -9.82
N ARG A 114 21.93 -6.74 -9.92
CA ARG A 114 22.70 -7.23 -8.77
C ARG A 114 23.52 -6.12 -8.10
N GLU A 115 24.07 -5.22 -8.89
CA GLU A 115 24.90 -4.10 -8.41
C GLU A 115 24.05 -3.06 -7.67
N GLU A 116 22.90 -2.70 -8.22
CA GLU A 116 21.94 -1.79 -7.58
C GLU A 116 21.42 -2.36 -6.25
N VAL A 117 21.09 -3.66 -6.21
CA VAL A 117 20.65 -4.30 -4.96
C VAL A 117 21.78 -4.32 -3.92
N LYS A 118 23.03 -4.60 -4.31
CA LYS A 118 24.17 -4.53 -3.39
C LYS A 118 24.39 -3.12 -2.85
N ASP A 119 24.30 -2.11 -3.70
CA ASP A 119 24.44 -0.70 -3.30
C ASP A 119 23.26 -0.26 -2.40
N LEU A 120 22.04 -0.74 -2.65
CA LEU A 120 20.89 -0.50 -1.78
C LEU A 120 21.09 -1.12 -0.39
N VAL A 121 21.55 -2.37 -0.31
CA VAL A 121 21.78 -3.05 0.97
C VAL A 121 22.86 -2.34 1.77
N ASN A 122 24.03 -2.15 1.18
CA ASN A 122 25.20 -1.60 1.89
C ASN A 122 25.09 -0.08 2.10
N GLY A 123 24.51 0.62 1.13
CA GLY A 123 24.40 2.08 1.12
C GLY A 123 23.25 2.61 1.97
N PHE A 124 22.19 1.81 2.17
CA PHE A 124 20.96 2.27 2.81
C PHE A 124 20.44 1.29 3.88
N LEU A 125 20.08 0.05 3.54
CA LEU A 125 19.37 -0.85 4.47
C LEU A 125 20.17 -1.21 5.72
N VAL A 126 21.46 -1.52 5.58
CA VAL A 126 22.34 -1.82 6.72
C VAL A 126 22.43 -0.63 7.69
N LYS A 127 22.35 0.61 7.18
CA LYS A 127 22.41 1.83 8.00
C LYS A 127 21.12 2.10 8.76
N GLN A 128 19.97 1.62 8.26
CA GLN A 128 18.70 1.77 8.96
C GLN A 128 18.65 0.91 10.23
N HIS A 129 19.34 -0.23 10.22
CA HIS A 129 19.39 -1.18 11.34
C HIS A 129 18.00 -1.59 11.86
N GLN A 130 17.04 -1.74 10.94
CA GLN A 130 15.68 -2.18 11.24
C GLN A 130 15.49 -3.63 10.78
N GLU A 131 14.83 -4.45 11.61
CA GLU A 131 14.48 -5.82 11.24
C GLU A 131 13.48 -5.86 10.09
N VAL A 132 12.50 -4.96 10.09
CA VAL A 132 11.55 -4.78 8.98
C VAL A 132 11.56 -3.33 8.57
N PHE A 133 11.86 -3.07 7.29
CA PHE A 133 11.81 -1.74 6.69
C PHE A 133 10.86 -1.76 5.50
N GLN A 134 10.04 -0.72 5.37
CA GLN A 134 9.10 -0.59 4.26
C GLN A 134 9.00 0.85 3.78
N THR A 135 8.86 1.02 2.47
CA THR A 135 8.49 2.29 1.85
C THR A 135 7.77 2.02 0.54
N ASN A 136 6.82 2.88 0.20
CA ASN A 136 6.20 2.93 -1.12
C ASN A 136 6.84 4.00 -2.03
N ASN A 137 7.81 4.77 -1.53
CA ASN A 137 8.56 5.77 -2.27
C ASN A 137 10.05 5.64 -1.93
N LEU A 138 10.74 4.70 -2.58
CA LEU A 138 12.15 4.47 -2.30
C LEU A 138 13.03 5.63 -2.78
N ALA A 139 12.67 6.29 -3.88
CA ALA A 139 13.46 7.38 -4.46
C ALA A 139 13.58 8.60 -3.51
N GLU A 140 12.57 8.84 -2.67
CA GLU A 140 12.61 9.92 -1.67
C GLU A 140 13.65 9.68 -0.57
N LEU A 141 13.82 8.43 -0.13
CA LEU A 141 14.75 8.06 0.94
C LEU A 141 16.13 7.67 0.41
N TYR A 142 16.19 7.16 -0.82
CA TYR A 142 17.38 6.71 -1.48
C TYR A 142 17.34 7.16 -2.96
N PRO A 143 17.82 8.38 -3.27
CA PRO A 143 17.68 9.00 -4.61
C PRO A 143 18.19 8.16 -5.77
N LYS A 144 19.21 7.31 -5.54
CA LYS A 144 19.72 6.37 -6.55
C LYS A 144 18.65 5.38 -7.04
N ALA A 145 17.59 5.13 -6.28
CA ALA A 145 16.48 4.27 -6.68
C ALA A 145 15.64 4.80 -7.84
N GLU A 146 15.77 6.09 -8.16
CA GLU A 146 15.05 6.67 -9.31
C GLU A 146 15.41 5.95 -10.62
N ALA A 147 16.63 5.43 -10.75
CA ALA A 147 17.08 4.67 -11.92
C ALA A 147 16.28 3.38 -12.16
N TYR A 148 15.80 2.73 -11.10
CA TYR A 148 15.11 1.43 -11.16
C TYR A 148 13.67 1.48 -10.61
N LYS A 149 13.06 2.66 -10.54
CA LYS A 149 11.68 2.86 -10.04
C LYS A 149 10.61 2.00 -10.72
N HIS A 150 10.82 1.67 -11.99
CA HIS A 150 9.94 0.82 -12.79
C HIS A 150 9.84 -0.62 -12.27
N VAL A 151 10.82 -1.10 -11.50
CA VAL A 151 10.80 -2.41 -10.82
C VAL A 151 10.79 -2.31 -9.30
N GLY A 152 11.33 -1.23 -8.73
CA GLY A 152 11.54 -1.06 -7.29
C GLY A 152 11.16 0.32 -6.74
N GLY A 153 10.03 0.88 -7.20
CA GLY A 153 9.48 2.14 -6.68
C GLY A 153 9.13 2.08 -5.18
N GLY A 154 8.75 0.90 -4.69
CA GLY A 154 8.62 0.60 -3.27
C GLY A 154 9.30 -0.70 -2.88
N ILE A 155 9.71 -0.80 -1.61
CA ILE A 155 10.35 -1.99 -1.05
C ILE A 155 9.76 -2.35 0.31
N LEU A 156 9.75 -3.65 0.59
CA LEU A 156 9.60 -4.23 1.92
C LEU A 156 10.83 -5.11 2.11
N SER A 157 11.58 -4.92 3.19
CA SER A 157 12.79 -5.68 3.47
C SER A 157 12.78 -6.21 4.89
N VAL A 158 13.17 -7.46 5.03
CA VAL A 158 13.44 -8.11 6.31
C VAL A 158 14.94 -8.33 6.43
N SER A 159 15.52 -7.82 7.51
CA SER A 159 16.95 -7.87 7.79
C SER A 159 17.21 -8.66 9.06
N ILE A 160 18.07 -9.67 8.98
CA ILE A 160 18.57 -10.41 10.15
C ILE A 160 20.03 -10.02 10.33
N PHE A 161 20.32 -9.30 11.42
CA PHE A 161 21.67 -8.88 11.77
C PHE A 161 22.31 -9.90 12.70
N LEU A 162 23.41 -10.51 12.26
CA LEU A 162 24.29 -11.33 13.08
C LEU A 162 25.58 -10.55 13.36
N MET A 163 26.38 -10.99 14.33
CA MET A 163 27.57 -10.24 14.79
C MET A 163 28.48 -9.74 13.66
N THR A 164 28.72 -10.54 12.63
CA THR A 164 29.65 -10.21 11.53
C THR A 164 29.01 -10.20 10.15
N THR A 165 27.73 -10.58 10.03
CA THR A 165 27.05 -10.74 8.75
C THR A 165 25.59 -10.31 8.85
N SER A 166 25.00 -9.93 7.73
CA SER A 166 23.56 -9.65 7.66
C SER A 166 22.91 -10.41 6.51
N TYR A 167 21.67 -10.84 6.74
CA TYR A 167 20.80 -11.44 5.74
C TYR A 167 19.70 -10.45 5.43
N HIS A 168 19.39 -10.25 4.16
CA HIS A 168 18.31 -9.37 3.72
C HIS A 168 17.42 -10.10 2.73
N VAL A 169 16.12 -10.10 2.97
CA VAL A 169 15.11 -10.49 1.99
C VAL A 169 14.35 -9.23 1.62
N ILE A 170 14.35 -8.87 0.34
CA ILE A 170 13.82 -7.60 -0.16
C ILE A 170 12.78 -7.92 -1.23
N TRP A 171 11.54 -7.50 -0.99
CA TRP A 171 10.47 -7.53 -1.97
C TRP A 171 10.38 -6.18 -2.67
N PHE A 172 10.24 -6.20 -3.99
CA PHE A 172 10.15 -5.01 -4.83
C PHE A 172 8.75 -4.89 -5.44
N ARG A 173 8.22 -3.66 -5.35
CA ARG A 173 7.03 -3.25 -6.09
C ARG A 173 7.40 -2.16 -7.08
N ALA A 174 6.99 -2.37 -8.32
CA ALA A 174 7.09 -1.36 -9.37
C ALA A 174 6.33 -0.09 -8.97
N GLU A 175 6.81 1.04 -9.46
CA GLU A 175 6.03 2.27 -9.50
C GLU A 175 4.71 2.02 -10.23
N GLN A 176 3.61 2.48 -9.64
CA GLN A 176 2.33 2.52 -10.31
C GLN A 176 1.89 3.97 -10.40
N SER A 177 2.09 4.57 -11.57
CA SER A 177 1.61 5.92 -11.83
C SER A 177 0.08 5.91 -11.76
N HIS A 178 -0.47 6.54 -10.73
CA HIS A 178 -1.90 6.72 -10.61
C HIS A 178 -2.25 8.16 -10.96
N VAL A 179 -3.24 8.31 -11.84
CA VAL A 179 -3.85 9.60 -12.14
C VAL A 179 -4.96 9.82 -11.12
N VAL A 180 -4.78 10.79 -10.24
CA VAL A 180 -5.85 11.23 -9.33
C VAL A 180 -6.68 12.25 -10.09
N ASN A 181 -7.90 11.85 -10.45
CA ASN A 181 -8.88 12.74 -11.07
C ASN A 181 -9.60 13.53 -9.98
N TRP A 182 -9.22 14.78 -9.82
CA TRP A 182 -9.90 15.73 -8.94
C TRP A 182 -11.00 16.45 -9.72
N ALA A 183 -12.15 16.65 -9.09
CA ALA A 183 -13.24 17.46 -9.65
C ALA A 183 -12.96 18.96 -9.43
N GLY A 184 -11.93 19.50 -10.06
CA GLY A 184 -11.37 20.85 -9.86
C GLY A 184 -10.00 20.81 -9.19
N ASN A 185 -9.18 21.86 -9.37
CA ASN A 185 -7.82 21.90 -8.84
C ASN A 185 -7.82 21.99 -7.30
N PRO A 186 -7.20 21.02 -6.59
CA PRO A 186 -7.18 20.96 -5.12
C PRO A 186 -6.34 22.07 -4.47
N GLN A 187 -5.42 22.71 -5.22
CA GLN A 187 -4.59 23.81 -4.72
C GLN A 187 -5.30 25.17 -4.76
N THR A 188 -6.46 25.25 -5.42
CA THR A 188 -7.29 26.45 -5.42
C THR A 188 -7.99 26.56 -4.07
N ASN A 189 -7.41 27.33 -3.15
CA ASN A 189 -8.01 27.62 -1.85
C ASN A 189 -9.38 28.30 -2.00
N LEU A 190 -10.22 28.15 -0.97
CA LEU A 190 -11.50 28.85 -0.80
C LEU A 190 -11.28 30.34 -1.10
N GLN A 191 -12.01 30.89 -2.08
CA GLN A 191 -11.91 32.30 -2.39
C GLN A 191 -12.44 33.08 -1.20
N VAL A 192 -11.61 34.00 -0.67
CA VAL A 192 -12.00 34.97 0.34
C VAL A 192 -12.40 36.23 -0.42
N GLU A 193 -13.70 36.52 -0.47
CA GLU A 193 -14.16 37.82 -0.93
C GLU A 193 -13.99 38.84 0.20
N ASP A 194 -13.11 39.82 -0.04
CA ASP A 194 -12.83 40.93 0.88
C ASP A 194 -13.84 42.06 0.63
N GLN A 195 -15.10 41.82 0.97
CA GLN A 195 -16.12 42.85 1.01
C GLN A 195 -16.73 42.88 2.42
N SER A 196 -16.24 43.81 3.23
CA SER A 196 -16.68 44.18 4.60
C SER A 196 -16.35 43.19 5.72
N ASP A 197 -15.36 43.50 6.59
CA ASP A 197 -15.11 43.01 7.97
C ASP A 197 -15.39 41.53 8.35
N ARG A 198 -15.65 40.66 7.36
CA ARG A 198 -16.11 39.28 7.49
C ARG A 198 -15.58 38.48 6.31
N VAL A 199 -14.70 37.54 6.62
CA VAL A 199 -14.20 36.56 5.66
C VAL A 199 -15.34 35.61 5.30
N ALA A 200 -15.87 35.72 4.08
CA ALA A 200 -16.82 34.76 3.52
C ALA A 200 -16.05 33.65 2.78
N LEU A 201 -16.33 32.40 3.13
CA LEU A 201 -15.78 31.23 2.43
C LEU A 201 -16.68 30.92 1.23
N CYS A 202 -16.18 31.12 0.02
CA CYS A 202 -16.88 30.77 -1.20
C CYS A 202 -16.37 29.42 -1.75
N PRO A 203 -17.27 28.52 -2.20
CA PRO A 203 -16.85 27.32 -2.90
C PRO A 203 -16.14 27.69 -4.20
N ARG A 204 -15.28 26.80 -4.70
CA ARG A 204 -14.64 26.98 -6.00
C ARG A 204 -15.67 27.08 -7.13
N THR A 205 -15.32 27.84 -8.16
CA THR A 205 -16.19 28.11 -9.32
C THR A 205 -16.17 26.99 -10.37
N SER A 206 -15.13 26.14 -10.39
CA SER A 206 -14.97 25.06 -11.37
C SER A 206 -14.86 23.67 -10.71
N PHE A 207 -15.53 22.70 -11.33
CA PHE A 207 -15.41 21.27 -11.06
C PHE A 207 -14.82 20.51 -12.26
N GLU A 208 -14.18 21.22 -13.19
CA GLU A 208 -13.51 20.60 -14.34
C GLU A 208 -12.44 19.60 -13.88
N LEU A 209 -12.32 18.51 -14.64
CA LEU A 209 -11.41 17.42 -14.32
C LEU A 209 -9.96 17.92 -14.26
N TRP A 210 -9.36 17.88 -13.08
CA TRP A 210 -7.94 18.16 -12.87
C TRP A 210 -7.22 16.84 -12.55
N GLN A 211 -6.13 16.58 -13.27
CA GLN A 211 -5.41 15.31 -13.16
C GLN A 211 -4.07 15.52 -12.47
N GLU A 212 -3.89 14.87 -11.32
CA GLU A 212 -2.57 14.77 -10.68
C GLU A 212 -1.95 13.44 -11.05
N THR A 213 -0.78 13.46 -11.68
CA THR A 213 -0.02 12.23 -11.88
C THR A 213 0.90 12.04 -10.69
N VAL A 214 0.56 11.08 -9.82
CA VAL A 214 1.44 10.70 -8.71
C VAL A 214 2.54 9.79 -9.27
N GLN A 215 3.77 10.28 -9.25
CA GLN A 215 4.96 9.56 -9.72
C GLN A 215 5.82 9.10 -8.54
N ASN A 216 6.72 8.16 -8.81
CA ASN A 216 7.70 7.56 -7.90
C ASN A 216 7.07 6.84 -6.69
N LYS A 217 5.79 6.44 -6.77
CA LYS A 217 5.11 5.69 -5.71
C LYS A 217 4.62 4.33 -6.20
N SER A 218 4.86 3.29 -5.39
CA SER A 218 4.20 2.00 -5.52
C SER A 218 2.88 1.98 -4.75
N LEU A 219 2.12 0.89 -4.92
CA LEU A 219 1.03 0.57 -3.99
C LEU A 219 1.55 0.46 -2.55
N PRO A 220 0.79 0.94 -1.55
CA PRO A 220 1.18 0.89 -0.16
C PRO A 220 1.24 -0.57 0.34
N TRP A 221 2.18 -0.83 1.25
CA TRP A 221 2.28 -2.12 1.94
C TRP A 221 1.17 -2.24 2.98
N GLN A 222 0.42 -3.33 2.93
CA GLN A 222 -0.66 -3.59 3.87
C GLN A 222 -0.07 -3.96 5.24
N PRO A 223 -0.72 -3.59 6.37
CA PRO A 223 -0.22 -3.93 7.70
C PRO A 223 0.06 -5.42 7.89
N LEU A 224 -0.81 -6.27 7.33
CA LEU A 224 -0.64 -7.71 7.36
C LEU A 224 0.60 -8.18 6.59
N GLU A 225 0.95 -7.55 5.47
CA GLU A 225 2.16 -7.85 4.71
C GLU A 225 3.41 -7.57 5.55
N ILE A 226 3.42 -6.43 6.25
CA ILE A 226 4.52 -6.02 7.11
C ILE A 226 4.69 -6.99 8.28
N GLU A 227 3.59 -7.32 8.97
CA GLU A 227 3.58 -8.30 10.07
C GLU A 227 4.08 -9.68 9.60
N SER A 228 3.64 -10.09 8.41
CA SER A 228 3.98 -11.39 7.83
C SER A 228 5.44 -11.49 7.41
N ALA A 229 6.00 -10.41 6.87
CA ALA A 229 7.40 -10.33 6.53
C ALA A 229 8.27 -10.45 7.79
N GLY A 230 7.91 -9.74 8.88
CA GLY A 230 8.61 -9.87 10.16
C GLY A 230 8.50 -11.24 10.84
N GLY A 231 7.47 -12.03 10.50
CA GLY A 231 7.26 -13.37 11.06
C GLY A 231 7.93 -14.53 10.30
N ILE A 232 8.58 -14.24 9.15
CA ILE A 232 9.37 -15.18 8.34
C ILE A 232 10.77 -15.30 8.92
#